data_AF-A0A2S5JE58-F1
#
_entry.id   AF-A0A2S5JE58-F1
#
_cell.length_a   1.000
_cell.length_b   1.000
_cell.length_c   1.000
_cell.angle_alpha   90.00
_cell.angle_beta   90.00
_cell.angle_gamma   90.00
#
_symmetry.space_group_name_H-M   'P 1'
#
loop_
_entity.id
_entity.type
_entity.pdbx_description
1 polymer ?
#
loop_
_entity_poly.entity_id
_entity_poly.type
_entity_poly.pdbx_seq_one_letter_code
_entity_poly.pdbx_strand_id
1 'polypeptide(L)'
;MEPSERLRLARERAGYETAADAARRFGWQIVTYRHHENGTRGFRRPDAIKYARAFRVSPEWILFGTGGPEKKAVPLVGYVGAGAEVFTLDDGTGALDEIDPPPGIGPDAVAVRVRGDSMWPRYMDGDVLIYDRHAPLDRIDGRECVVGLPDGRRFVKIVRKNPDGTFTLESWNAPPIHNVKLDWAAEIAWVKRA
;
A
#
# COMPACT_ATOMS: atom_id res chain seq x y z
N MET A 1 -23.43 -19.22 2.23
CA MET A 1 -23.05 -17.82 2.46
C MET A 1 -23.63 -16.97 1.35
N GLU A 2 -24.33 -15.90 1.69
CA GLU A 2 -24.83 -14.89 0.76
C GLU A 2 -23.71 -13.91 0.32
N PRO A 3 -23.89 -13.15 -0.77
CA PRO A 3 -22.90 -12.15 -1.20
C PRO A 3 -22.57 -11.10 -0.14
N SER A 4 -23.54 -10.70 0.67
CA SER A 4 -23.37 -9.77 1.79
C SER A 4 -22.47 -10.33 2.89
N GLU A 5 -22.64 -11.62 3.22
CA GLU A 5 -21.80 -12.32 4.20
C GLU A 5 -20.36 -12.50 3.69
N ARG A 6 -20.19 -12.82 2.40
CA ARG A 6 -18.86 -12.86 1.77
C ARG A 6 -18.19 -11.50 1.76
N LEU A 7 -18.95 -10.43 1.50
CA LEU A 7 -18.44 -9.06 1.55
C LEU A 7 -17.96 -8.69 2.97
N ARG A 8 -18.75 -9.04 4.00
CA ARG A 8 -18.36 -8.85 5.40
C ARG A 8 -17.08 -9.62 5.73
N LEU A 9 -17.02 -10.91 5.36
CA LEU A 9 -15.85 -11.74 5.60
C LEU A 9 -14.60 -11.19 4.89
N ALA A 10 -14.74 -10.67 3.66
CA ALA A 10 -13.65 -10.04 2.93
C ALA A 10 -13.06 -8.85 3.69
N ARG A 11 -13.94 -7.97 4.19
CA ARG A 11 -13.57 -6.77 4.96
C ARG A 11 -12.82 -7.13 6.24
N GLU A 12 -13.37 -8.06 7.01
CA GLU A 12 -12.78 -8.49 8.29
C GLU A 12 -11.42 -9.14 8.07
N ARG A 13 -11.31 -10.04 7.08
CA ARG A 13 -10.02 -10.63 6.70
C ARG A 13 -9.04 -9.58 6.23
N ALA A 14 -9.48 -8.56 5.50
CA ALA A 14 -8.64 -7.44 5.08
C ALA A 14 -8.18 -6.56 6.26
N GLY A 15 -8.65 -6.79 7.49
CA GLY A 15 -8.21 -6.08 8.69
C GLY A 15 -9.00 -4.83 9.03
N TYR A 16 -10.17 -4.63 8.41
CA TYR A 16 -11.06 -3.51 8.76
C TYR A 16 -12.12 -4.00 9.74
N GLU A 17 -12.10 -3.49 10.97
CA GLU A 17 -13.02 -3.91 12.03
C GLU A 17 -14.47 -3.54 11.73
N THR A 18 -14.72 -2.34 11.22
CA THR A 18 -16.07 -1.89 10.89
C THR A 18 -16.25 -1.56 9.41
N ALA A 19 -17.50 -1.68 8.94
CA ALA A 19 -17.90 -1.26 7.61
C ALA A 19 -17.62 0.24 7.34
N ALA A 20 -17.64 1.08 8.38
CA ALA A 20 -17.33 2.48 8.25
C ALA A 20 -15.83 2.72 8.03
N ASP A 21 -14.96 1.93 8.65
CA ASP A 21 -13.51 2.09 8.51
C ASP A 21 -13.05 1.74 7.09
N ALA A 22 -13.57 0.64 6.55
CA ALA A 22 -13.34 0.29 5.15
C ALA A 22 -13.84 1.38 4.20
N ALA A 23 -15.10 1.82 4.38
CA ALA A 23 -15.67 2.86 3.53
C ALA A 23 -14.88 4.18 3.58
N ARG A 24 -14.43 4.63 4.77
CA ARG A 24 -13.58 5.82 4.89
C ARG A 24 -12.22 5.62 4.21
N ARG A 25 -11.58 4.46 4.41
CA ARG A 25 -10.27 4.15 3.83
C ARG A 25 -10.26 4.17 2.30
N PHE A 26 -11.34 3.71 1.68
CA PHE A 26 -11.48 3.62 0.22
C PHE A 26 -12.34 4.72 -0.40
N GLY A 27 -12.77 5.71 0.39
CA GLY A 27 -13.56 6.85 -0.09
C GLY A 27 -14.98 6.49 -0.57
N TRP A 28 -15.57 5.42 -0.02
CA TRP A 28 -16.94 5.02 -0.34
C TRP A 28 -17.97 5.69 0.54
N GLN A 29 -19.20 5.83 0.03
CA GLN A 29 -20.34 6.24 0.84
C GLN A 29 -20.65 5.17 1.89
N ILE A 30 -20.50 5.53 3.18
CA ILE A 30 -20.62 4.61 4.32
C ILE A 30 -21.98 3.92 4.34
N VAL A 31 -23.06 4.67 4.11
CA VAL A 31 -24.44 4.15 4.13
C VAL A 31 -24.64 3.10 3.03
N THR A 32 -24.20 3.40 1.82
CA THR A 32 -24.30 2.48 0.67
C THR A 32 -23.54 1.19 0.93
N TYR A 33 -22.29 1.28 1.40
CA TYR A 33 -21.48 0.11 1.73
C TYR A 33 -22.12 -0.74 2.83
N ARG A 34 -22.65 -0.11 3.90
CA ARG A 34 -23.38 -0.81 4.96
C ARG A 34 -24.62 -1.52 4.45
N HIS A 35 -25.40 -0.92 3.55
CA HIS A 35 -26.59 -1.57 2.99
C HIS A 35 -26.24 -2.83 2.19
N HIS A 36 -25.11 -2.80 1.47
CA HIS A 36 -24.59 -3.95 0.73
C HIS A 36 -24.10 -5.06 1.67
N GLU A 37 -23.34 -4.71 2.70
CA GLU A 37 -22.80 -5.67 3.67
C GLU A 37 -23.88 -6.25 4.60
N ASN A 38 -24.92 -5.48 4.93
CA ASN A 38 -26.04 -5.95 5.73
C ASN A 38 -27.06 -6.76 4.93
N GLY A 39 -26.94 -6.82 3.60
CA GLY A 39 -27.90 -7.49 2.73
C GLY A 39 -29.24 -6.76 2.56
N THR A 40 -29.40 -5.56 3.15
CA THR A 40 -30.60 -4.72 2.97
C THR A 40 -30.79 -4.30 1.51
N ARG A 41 -29.68 -4.14 0.78
CA ARG A 41 -29.66 -3.91 -0.66
C ARG A 41 -28.60 -4.79 -1.30
N GLY A 42 -28.97 -5.59 -2.29
CA GLY A 42 -27.99 -6.32 -3.09
C GLY A 42 -27.08 -5.38 -3.90
N PHE A 43 -25.89 -5.86 -4.24
CA PHE A 43 -24.92 -5.12 -5.04
C PHE A 43 -24.61 -5.86 -6.34
N ARG A 44 -24.20 -5.12 -7.38
CA ARG A 44 -23.96 -5.66 -8.72
C ARG A 44 -22.46 -5.76 -9.01
N ARG A 45 -22.13 -6.32 -10.17
CA ARG A 45 -20.74 -6.49 -10.66
C ARG A 45 -19.83 -5.26 -10.47
N PRO A 46 -20.26 -4.01 -10.75
CA PRO A 46 -19.40 -2.85 -10.54
C PRO A 46 -18.98 -2.66 -9.07
N ASP A 47 -19.92 -2.83 -8.14
CA ASP A 47 -19.64 -2.74 -6.71
C ASP A 47 -18.79 -3.91 -6.22
N ALA A 48 -19.06 -5.13 -6.72
CA ALA A 48 -18.26 -6.29 -6.39
C ALA A 48 -16.80 -6.14 -6.83
N ILE A 49 -16.53 -5.65 -8.04
CA ILE A 49 -15.17 -5.37 -8.52
C ILE A 49 -14.47 -4.35 -7.61
N LYS A 50 -15.19 -3.27 -7.26
CA LYS A 50 -14.69 -2.23 -6.35
C LYS A 50 -14.30 -2.78 -4.99
N TYR A 51 -15.16 -3.58 -4.36
CA TYR A 51 -14.91 -4.19 -3.06
C TYR A 51 -13.83 -5.27 -3.11
N ALA A 52 -13.88 -6.11 -4.14
CA ALA A 52 -12.92 -7.18 -4.36
C ALA A 52 -11.48 -6.65 -4.49
N ARG A 53 -11.29 -5.60 -5.30
CA ARG A 53 -10.01 -4.92 -5.40
C ARG A 53 -9.55 -4.47 -4.03
N ALA A 54 -10.34 -3.66 -3.34
CA ALA A 54 -10.00 -3.10 -2.03
C ALA A 54 -9.62 -4.15 -0.96
N PHE A 55 -10.32 -5.28 -0.93
CA PHE A 55 -10.03 -6.36 0.02
C PHE A 55 -9.07 -7.43 -0.50
N ARG A 56 -8.49 -7.20 -1.68
CA ARG A 56 -7.54 -8.08 -2.37
C ARG A 56 -8.13 -9.48 -2.67
N VAL A 57 -9.43 -9.63 -2.87
CA VAL A 57 -10.08 -10.91 -3.21
C VAL A 57 -10.65 -10.90 -4.64
N SER A 58 -11.23 -12.01 -5.09
CA SER A 58 -11.93 -12.10 -6.38
C SER A 58 -13.36 -11.53 -6.31
N PRO A 59 -13.81 -10.75 -7.31
CA PRO A 59 -15.21 -10.33 -7.40
C PRO A 59 -16.17 -11.49 -7.67
N GLU A 60 -15.72 -12.53 -8.37
CA GLU A 60 -16.46 -13.78 -8.58
C GLU A 60 -16.69 -14.50 -7.26
N TRP A 61 -15.68 -14.54 -6.38
CA TRP A 61 -15.86 -15.07 -5.05
C TRP A 61 -16.88 -14.24 -4.26
N ILE A 62 -16.77 -12.91 -4.24
CA ILE A 62 -17.76 -12.07 -3.54
C ILE A 62 -19.19 -12.31 -4.05
N LEU A 63 -19.40 -12.34 -5.37
CA LEU A 63 -20.75 -12.47 -5.94
C LEU A 63 -21.30 -13.89 -5.91
N PHE A 64 -20.49 -14.89 -6.23
CA PHE A 64 -20.95 -16.25 -6.53
C PHE A 64 -20.32 -17.32 -5.65
N GLY A 65 -19.30 -16.98 -4.84
CA GLY A 65 -18.61 -17.93 -3.97
C GLY A 65 -17.58 -18.82 -4.67
N THR A 66 -17.29 -18.58 -5.96
CA THR A 66 -16.34 -19.35 -6.76
C THR A 66 -14.92 -18.80 -6.65
N GLY A 67 -13.90 -19.65 -6.73
CA GLY A 67 -12.49 -19.20 -6.82
C GLY A 67 -11.82 -18.80 -5.51
N GLY A 68 -12.43 -19.11 -4.36
CA GLY A 68 -11.81 -18.98 -3.04
C GLY A 68 -11.71 -17.56 -2.48
N PRO A 69 -11.66 -17.41 -1.13
CA PRO A 69 -11.58 -16.12 -0.44
C PRO A 69 -10.15 -15.57 -0.35
N GLU A 70 -9.26 -16.01 -1.23
CA GLU A 70 -7.82 -15.86 -1.09
C GLU A 70 -7.41 -14.42 -1.38
N LYS A 71 -6.55 -13.86 -0.51
CA LYS A 71 -6.03 -12.53 -0.76
C LYS A 71 -4.91 -12.62 -1.78
N LYS A 72 -4.94 -11.75 -2.79
CA LYS A 72 -3.82 -11.54 -3.71
C LYS A 72 -2.61 -11.07 -2.91
N ALA A 73 -1.48 -11.74 -3.06
CA ALA A 73 -0.23 -11.38 -2.39
C ALA A 73 0.28 -9.99 -2.81
N VAL A 74 1.08 -9.37 -1.96
CA VAL A 74 1.78 -8.11 -2.26
C VAL A 74 3.05 -8.44 -3.05
N PRO A 75 3.21 -7.94 -4.28
CA PRO A 75 4.38 -8.24 -5.07
C PRO A 75 5.62 -7.55 -4.49
N LEU A 76 6.72 -8.31 -4.37
CA LEU A 76 8.05 -7.75 -4.13
C LEU A 76 8.62 -7.25 -5.47
N VAL A 77 8.73 -5.94 -5.64
CA VAL A 77 9.03 -5.30 -6.94
C VAL A 77 10.46 -4.80 -7.07
N GLY A 78 11.28 -4.94 -6.02
CA GLY A 78 12.63 -4.40 -6.03
C GLY A 78 13.34 -4.47 -4.69
N TYR A 79 14.42 -3.70 -4.58
CA TYR A 79 15.26 -3.63 -3.40
C TYR A 79 15.65 -2.19 -3.04
N VAL A 80 15.95 -1.99 -1.75
CA VAL A 80 16.55 -0.77 -1.22
C VAL A 80 18.03 -1.02 -1.00
N GLY A 81 18.89 -0.22 -1.62
CA GLY A 81 20.34 -0.38 -1.57
C GLY A 81 21.06 0.78 -0.89
N ALA A 82 22.30 1.02 -1.32
CA ALA A 82 23.14 2.11 -0.81
C ALA A 82 22.43 3.48 -0.90
N GLY A 83 22.63 4.34 0.10
CA GLY A 83 22.04 5.68 0.14
C GLY A 83 20.51 5.73 0.30
N ALA A 84 19.88 4.59 0.64
CA ALA A 84 18.43 4.41 0.66
C ALA A 84 17.78 4.47 -0.73
N GLU A 85 18.52 4.23 -1.81
CA GLU A 85 17.99 4.24 -3.16
C GLU A 85 17.17 2.98 -3.45
N VAL A 86 16.04 3.16 -4.13
CA VAL A 86 15.08 2.10 -4.47
C VAL A 86 15.23 1.73 -5.93
N PHE A 87 15.61 0.48 -6.16
CA PHE A 87 15.75 -0.09 -7.49
C PHE A 87 14.59 -1.06 -7.73
N THR A 88 13.71 -0.71 -8.67
CA THR A 88 12.65 -1.63 -9.11
C THR A 88 13.11 -2.38 -10.34
N LEU A 89 12.68 -3.63 -10.48
CA LEU A 89 12.83 -4.34 -11.73
C LEU A 89 11.76 -3.81 -12.69
N ASP A 90 12.20 -3.07 -13.70
CA ASP A 90 11.35 -2.56 -14.77
C ASP A 90 11.60 -3.42 -16.01
N ASP A 91 11.16 -4.68 -15.97
CA ASP A 91 11.47 -5.66 -17.01
C ASP A 91 10.27 -6.53 -17.44
N GLY A 92 9.08 -6.30 -16.88
CA GLY A 92 7.90 -7.09 -17.23
C GLY A 92 7.98 -8.57 -16.82
N THR A 93 8.95 -8.96 -15.97
CA THR A 93 9.17 -10.36 -15.58
C THR A 93 8.38 -10.81 -14.34
N GLY A 94 7.57 -9.94 -13.75
CA GLY A 94 6.76 -10.27 -12.58
C GLY A 94 7.49 -9.97 -11.27
N ALA A 95 6.82 -10.29 -10.15
CA ALA A 95 7.35 -10.01 -8.82
C ALA A 95 8.53 -10.94 -8.49
N LEU A 96 9.53 -10.42 -7.76
CA LEU A 96 10.65 -11.20 -7.22
C LEU A 96 10.20 -12.29 -6.23
N ASP A 97 9.09 -12.01 -5.57
CA ASP A 97 8.54 -12.79 -4.47
C ASP A 97 7.11 -12.30 -4.22
N GLU A 98 6.34 -13.08 -3.46
CA GLU A 98 4.99 -12.75 -3.04
C GLU A 98 4.92 -12.66 -1.51
N ILE A 99 4.49 -11.49 -1.02
CA ILE A 99 4.40 -11.23 0.42
C ILE A 99 2.94 -11.32 0.88
N ASP A 100 2.71 -12.02 1.99
CA ASP A 100 1.39 -12.04 2.61
C ASP A 100 0.94 -10.61 2.94
N PRO A 101 -0.24 -10.17 2.45
CA PRO A 101 -0.70 -8.80 2.62
C PRO A 101 -1.01 -8.53 4.10
N PRO A 102 -0.33 -7.55 4.73
CA PRO A 102 -0.61 -7.21 6.11
C PRO A 102 -2.02 -6.59 6.26
N PRO A 103 -2.60 -6.60 7.46
CA PRO A 103 -3.91 -6.00 7.72
C PRO A 103 -3.98 -4.53 7.27
N GLY A 104 -5.10 -4.15 6.64
CA GLY A 104 -5.38 -2.77 6.22
C GLY A 104 -4.59 -2.28 5.00
N ILE A 105 -3.73 -3.11 4.40
CA ILE A 105 -2.98 -2.73 3.21
C ILE A 105 -3.90 -2.62 1.98
N GLY A 106 -3.69 -1.59 1.17
CA GLY A 106 -4.50 -1.36 -0.01
C GLY A 106 -4.24 -2.35 -1.15
N PRO A 107 -5.09 -2.28 -2.19
CA PRO A 107 -5.02 -3.16 -3.36
C PRO A 107 -3.74 -3.02 -4.17
N ASP A 108 -3.17 -1.83 -4.16
CA ASP A 108 -2.12 -1.45 -5.07
C ASP A 108 -0.75 -1.39 -4.37
N ALA A 109 -0.68 -1.96 -3.18
CA ALA A 109 0.56 -2.05 -2.43
C ALA A 109 1.57 -2.96 -3.09
N VAL A 110 2.82 -2.55 -2.92
CA VAL A 110 4.02 -3.25 -3.39
C VAL A 110 5.03 -3.30 -2.25
N ALA A 111 6.04 -4.15 -2.40
CA ALA A 111 7.08 -4.32 -1.41
C ALA A 111 8.47 -4.15 -2.03
N VAL A 112 9.43 -3.69 -1.22
CA VAL A 112 10.86 -3.67 -1.54
C VAL A 112 11.66 -4.27 -0.40
N ARG A 113 12.72 -5.01 -0.72
CA ARG A 113 13.58 -5.67 0.29
C ARG A 113 14.85 -4.85 0.51
N VAL A 114 15.19 -4.58 1.76
CA VAL A 114 16.45 -3.93 2.13
C VAL A 114 17.60 -4.88 1.86
N ARG A 115 18.66 -4.37 1.22
CA ARG A 115 19.90 -5.09 0.94
C ARG A 115 21.11 -4.36 1.53
N GLY A 116 21.81 -5.05 2.41
CA GLY A 116 22.97 -4.55 3.14
C GLY A 116 22.61 -3.59 4.27
N ASP A 117 23.64 -2.94 4.82
CA ASP A 117 23.54 -2.18 6.07
C ASP A 117 23.32 -0.67 5.86
N SER A 118 23.07 -0.25 4.61
CA SER A 118 22.92 1.16 4.23
C SER A 118 21.73 1.87 4.87
N MET A 119 20.84 1.13 5.52
CA MET A 119 19.67 1.64 6.23
C MET A 119 19.75 1.44 7.74
N TRP A 120 20.86 0.90 8.25
CA TRP A 120 21.09 0.72 9.68
C TRP A 120 21.21 2.10 10.37
N PRO A 121 20.64 2.29 11.58
CA PRO A 121 19.99 1.30 12.45
C PRO A 121 18.48 1.12 12.22
N ARG A 122 17.88 1.83 11.26
CA ARG A 122 16.41 1.84 11.07
C ARG A 122 15.90 0.53 10.48
N TYR A 123 16.59 0.02 9.46
CA TYR A 123 16.27 -1.23 8.77
C TYR A 123 17.51 -2.11 8.67
N MET A 124 17.29 -3.41 8.85
CA MET A 124 18.31 -4.45 8.71
C MET A 124 18.27 -5.04 7.29
N ASP A 125 19.38 -5.65 6.88
CA ASP A 125 19.40 -6.50 5.68
C ASP A 125 18.29 -7.55 5.76
N GLY A 126 17.55 -7.71 4.65
CA GLY A 126 16.41 -8.62 4.56
C GLY A 126 15.05 -8.05 4.98
N ASP A 127 14.99 -6.92 5.69
CA ASP A 127 13.72 -6.26 6.03
C ASP A 127 12.91 -5.96 4.75
N VAL A 128 11.60 -6.13 4.82
CA VAL A 128 10.69 -5.86 3.69
C VAL A 128 9.81 -4.67 4.03
N LEU A 129 9.95 -3.60 3.24
CA LEU A 129 9.18 -2.38 3.35
C LEU A 129 7.99 -2.47 2.41
N ILE A 130 6.78 -2.34 2.96
CA ILE A 130 5.53 -2.46 2.22
C ILE A 130 4.85 -1.09 2.23
N TYR A 131 4.54 -0.58 1.04
CA TYR A 131 3.92 0.71 0.86
C TYR A 131 2.79 0.61 -0.17
N ASP A 132 1.75 1.41 0.04
CA ASP A 132 0.62 1.52 -0.88
C ASP A 132 0.87 2.68 -1.84
N ARG A 133 0.50 2.54 -3.11
CA ARG A 133 0.78 3.60 -4.09
C ARG A 133 -0.06 4.84 -3.81
N HIS A 134 0.59 6.00 -3.88
CA HIS A 134 0.03 7.36 -3.85
C HIS A 134 -0.60 7.79 -2.52
N ALA A 135 0.21 8.42 -1.67
CA ALA A 135 -0.28 9.34 -0.65
C ALA A 135 -0.39 10.75 -1.27
N PRO A 136 -1.48 11.51 -0.98
CA PRO A 136 -1.52 12.93 -1.26
C PRO A 136 -0.31 13.64 -0.63
N LEU A 137 0.43 14.44 -1.41
CA LEU A 137 1.68 15.08 -0.95
C LEU A 137 1.47 16.08 0.20
N ASP A 138 0.23 16.48 0.48
CA ASP A 138 -0.13 17.29 1.64
C ASP A 138 -0.21 16.49 2.95
N ARG A 139 -0.14 15.16 2.90
CA ARG A 139 -0.25 14.26 4.06
C ARG A 139 1.02 13.50 4.43
N ILE A 140 2.12 13.77 3.73
CA ILE A 140 3.39 13.03 3.89
C ILE A 140 4.44 13.77 4.73
N ASP A 141 4.16 15.00 5.17
CA ASP A 141 5.11 15.77 5.98
C ASP A 141 5.40 15.06 7.31
N GLY A 142 6.68 14.87 7.61
CA GLY A 142 7.19 14.07 8.74
C GLY A 142 7.05 12.55 8.58
N ARG A 143 6.56 12.04 7.44
CA ARG A 143 6.35 10.60 7.22
C ARG A 143 7.54 9.96 6.53
N GLU A 144 7.80 8.70 6.86
CA GLU A 144 8.80 7.88 6.19
C GLU A 144 8.18 7.27 4.93
N CYS A 145 8.71 7.65 3.77
CA CYS A 145 8.10 7.38 2.48
C CYS A 145 9.11 6.74 1.53
N VAL A 146 8.59 5.95 0.61
CA VAL A 146 9.21 5.78 -0.70
C VAL A 146 8.81 6.99 -1.55
N VAL A 147 9.81 7.71 -2.07
CA VAL A 147 9.61 8.91 -2.90
C VAL A 147 10.17 8.68 -4.29
N GLY A 148 9.52 9.25 -5.31
CA GLY A 148 10.03 9.34 -6.67
C GLY A 148 10.35 10.78 -7.05
N LEU A 149 11.53 10.99 -7.64
CA LEU A 149 11.97 12.28 -8.15
C LEU A 149 11.71 12.38 -9.67
N PRO A 150 11.62 13.62 -10.22
CA PRO A 150 11.47 13.85 -11.66
C PRO A 150 12.57 13.26 -12.55
N ASP A 151 13.76 12.98 -11.98
CA ASP A 151 14.88 12.36 -12.68
C ASP A 151 14.80 10.83 -12.73
N GLY A 152 13.70 10.25 -12.23
CA GLY A 152 13.44 8.81 -12.21
C GLY A 152 14.00 8.09 -10.99
N ARG A 153 14.86 8.74 -10.18
CA ARG A 153 15.41 8.12 -8.96
C ARG A 153 14.34 8.01 -7.88
N ARG A 154 14.50 7.00 -7.03
CA ARG A 154 13.57 6.71 -5.95
C ARG A 154 14.32 6.45 -4.66
N PHE A 155 13.77 6.89 -3.54
CA PHE A 155 14.44 6.78 -2.24
C PHE A 155 13.49 6.42 -1.11
N VAL A 156 14.02 5.78 -0.07
CA VAL A 156 13.38 5.73 1.25
C VAL A 156 13.88 6.89 2.09
N LYS A 157 13.00 7.83 2.45
CA LYS A 157 13.36 9.07 3.18
C LYS A 157 12.24 9.51 4.10
N ILE A 158 12.57 10.27 5.13
CA ILE A 158 11.58 11.05 5.89
C ILE A 158 11.35 12.36 5.11
N VAL A 159 10.10 12.63 4.75
CA VAL A 159 9.76 13.79 3.93
C VAL A 159 9.44 14.99 4.81
N ARG A 160 10.03 16.15 4.53
CA ARG A 160 9.66 17.43 5.15
C ARG A 160 9.24 18.43 4.11
N LYS A 161 8.07 19.04 4.29
CA LYS A 161 7.54 20.04 3.36
C LYS A 161 8.12 21.42 3.66
N ASN A 162 8.63 22.08 2.63
CA ASN A 162 9.14 23.44 2.74
C ASN A 162 8.04 24.48 2.41
N PRO A 163 8.13 25.72 2.92
CA PRO A 163 7.15 26.78 2.62
C PRO A 163 7.03 27.14 1.14
N ASP A 164 8.09 26.95 0.36
CA ASP A 164 8.14 27.25 -1.07
C ASP A 164 7.53 26.14 -1.96
N GLY A 165 6.97 25.09 -1.33
CA GLY A 165 6.37 23.94 -2.02
C GLY A 165 7.36 22.86 -2.46
N THR A 166 8.65 23.03 -2.18
CA THR A 166 9.65 21.95 -2.31
C THR A 166 9.66 21.06 -1.07
N PHE A 167 10.51 20.03 -1.07
CA PHE A 167 10.68 19.10 0.03
C PHE A 167 12.14 18.98 0.43
N THR A 168 12.36 18.70 1.72
CA THR A 168 13.61 18.22 2.26
C THR A 168 13.48 16.73 2.55
N LEU A 169 14.42 15.93 2.08
CA LEU A 169 14.46 14.49 2.29
C LEU A 169 15.51 14.15 3.35
N GLU A 170 15.05 13.79 4.54
CA GLU A 170 15.89 13.40 5.66
C GLU A 170 16.21 11.90 5.61
N SER A 171 17.44 11.54 6.02
CA SER A 171 17.89 10.15 6.14
C SER A 171 18.30 9.88 7.58
N TRP A 172 18.24 8.62 8.00
CA TRP A 172 18.68 8.22 9.35
C TRP A 172 20.21 8.27 9.52
N ASN A 173 20.96 8.03 8.45
CA ASN A 173 22.41 7.81 8.48
C ASN A 173 23.17 8.58 7.38
N ALA A 174 22.53 9.57 6.75
CA ALA A 174 23.14 10.40 5.72
C ALA A 174 22.60 11.85 5.78
N PRO A 175 23.34 12.84 5.26
CA PRO A 175 22.87 14.21 5.19
C PRO A 175 21.54 14.35 4.43
N PRO A 176 20.70 15.33 4.78
CA PRO A 176 19.45 15.59 4.09
C PRO A 176 19.67 16.12 2.65
N ILE A 177 18.69 15.88 1.79
CA ILE A 177 18.64 16.43 0.42
C ILE A 177 17.60 17.56 0.42
N HIS A 178 18.03 18.78 0.17
CA HIS A 178 17.18 19.97 0.26
C HIS A 178 16.55 20.37 -1.07
N ASN A 179 15.43 21.09 -0.98
CA ASN A 179 14.79 21.81 -2.07
C ASN A 179 14.45 20.95 -3.30
N VAL A 180 14.04 19.69 -3.07
CA VAL A 180 13.67 18.77 -4.15
C VAL A 180 12.19 18.86 -4.50
N LYS A 181 11.86 18.56 -5.75
CA LYS A 181 10.49 18.29 -6.17
C LYS A 181 10.25 16.78 -6.16
N LEU A 182 9.05 16.38 -5.77
CA LEU A 182 8.61 14.99 -5.80
C LEU A 182 7.60 14.81 -6.93
N ASP A 183 7.79 13.78 -7.74
CA ASP A 183 6.76 13.31 -8.67
C ASP A 183 5.64 12.60 -7.90
N TRP A 184 6.04 11.81 -6.90
CA TRP A 184 5.12 11.10 -6.03
C TRP A 184 5.80 10.69 -4.72
N ALA A 185 4.98 10.37 -3.73
CA ALA A 185 5.40 9.73 -2.49
C ALA A 185 4.37 8.69 -2.04
N ALA A 186 4.85 7.69 -1.31
CA ALA A 186 4.05 6.65 -0.69
C ALA A 186 4.60 6.40 0.72
N GLU A 187 3.76 6.58 1.73
CA GLU A 187 4.13 6.26 3.12
C GLU A 187 4.40 4.75 3.24
N ILE A 188 5.46 4.40 3.96
CA ILE A 188 5.73 3.01 4.34
C ILE A 188 4.70 2.61 5.38
N ALA A 189 3.76 1.77 4.96
CA ALA A 189 2.64 1.35 5.79
C ALA A 189 3.01 0.20 6.74
N TRP A 190 3.89 -0.70 6.30
CA TRP A 190 4.33 -1.86 7.07
C TRP A 190 5.80 -2.18 6.84
N VAL A 191 6.40 -2.79 7.85
CA VAL A 191 7.76 -3.32 7.80
C VAL A 191 7.69 -4.75 8.32
N LYS A 192 8.00 -5.72 7.46
CA LYS A 192 8.21 -7.10 7.88
C LYS A 192 9.70 -7.27 8.16
N ARG A 193 10.03 -7.61 9.41
CA ARG A 193 11.42 -7.85 9.83
C ARG A 193 11.92 -9.20 9.33
N ALA A 194 13.21 -9.26 9.00
CA ALA A 194 13.90 -10.50 8.62
C ALA A 194 13.89 -11.54 9.75
#